data_AF-V9WC97-F1
#
_entry.id   AF-V9WC97-F1
#
_cell.length_a   1.000
_cell.length_b   1.000
_cell.length_c   1.000
_cell.angle_alpha   90.00
_cell.angle_beta   90.00
_cell.angle_gamma   90.00
#
_symmetry.space_group_name_H-M   'P 1'
#
loop_
_entity.id
_entity.type
_entity.pdbx_description
1 polymer ?
#
loop_
_entity_poly.entity_id
_entity_poly.type
_entity_poly.pdbx_seq_one_letter_code
_entity_poly.pdbx_strand_id
1 'polypeptide(L)'
;MKVVALMLGIMLWVVVRMDGNTGNISSVGLKEQTISNVAVVPKYDSSQYYVSSIEPSEVTIRLKGRQFAIDKVSTSNYKIELDLTKASAGEYYLAPMAVGLPSSLDWEIYPRTVKVAIEKQQKKEVPVVIDVTGTPKEGFKAGQPIVKPNRVHVTVPDSKADLVDSVHGEISVDQADSTIKQQVKLRAFDKKGKELDFEVSPAVVDVEVPVTMPFKAMPLQIKLVGDPPPGFAVASVKQSTDKVTVYSNSPNDLDKMEFYEGPEVNLADLKETKKFTLDIPHRNNVTQTDPDKVDVTVEIVPSVTKQVENFPLNITGLAKNMNAKITTPESGQISFTMEGAQTLLNEVKLEDIQAAIDVTNLPPGDHEVTVNINLPPYIKNATGEIKATVTITEKKKRAK
;
A
#
# COMPACT_ATOMS: atom_id res chain seq x y z
N MET A 1 53.61 89.71 -48.11
CA MET A 1 52.33 89.43 -48.81
C MET A 1 51.81 88.00 -48.59
N LYS A 2 52.60 86.93 -48.78
CA LYS A 2 52.11 85.53 -48.65
C LYS A 2 51.76 85.09 -47.21
N VAL A 3 52.47 85.58 -46.19
CA VAL A 3 52.22 85.23 -44.77
C VAL A 3 50.95 85.89 -44.21
N VAL A 4 50.64 87.11 -44.66
CA VAL A 4 49.43 87.86 -44.26
C VAL A 4 48.17 87.20 -44.83
N ALA A 5 48.23 86.68 -46.06
CA ALA A 5 47.13 85.92 -46.66
C ALA A 5 46.85 84.60 -45.93
N LEU A 6 47.88 83.92 -45.41
CA LEU A 6 47.73 82.69 -44.64
C LEU A 6 47.06 82.94 -43.28
N MET A 7 47.45 84.00 -42.56
CA MET A 7 46.81 84.38 -41.30
C MET A 7 45.33 84.76 -41.48
N LEU A 8 45.00 85.51 -42.53
CA LEU A 8 43.61 85.86 -42.83
C LEU A 8 42.80 84.62 -43.24
N GLY A 9 43.38 83.68 -43.99
CA GLY A 9 42.73 82.42 -44.34
C GLY A 9 42.42 81.54 -43.13
N ILE A 10 43.34 81.42 -42.18
CA ILE A 10 43.14 80.65 -40.94
C ILE A 10 42.11 81.33 -40.04
N MET A 11 42.17 82.66 -39.92
CA MET A 11 41.21 83.43 -39.13
C MET A 11 39.78 83.28 -39.70
N LEU A 12 39.62 83.37 -41.02
CA LEU A 12 38.32 83.18 -41.68
C LEU A 12 37.83 81.73 -41.59
N TRP A 13 38.72 80.74 -41.66
CA TRP A 13 38.38 79.34 -41.47
C TRP A 13 37.87 79.04 -40.06
N VAL A 14 38.44 79.67 -39.04
CA VAL A 14 37.97 79.57 -37.65
C VAL A 14 36.60 80.24 -37.48
N VAL A 15 36.40 81.43 -38.06
CA VAL A 15 35.09 82.13 -38.00
C VAL A 15 33.99 81.31 -38.70
N VAL A 16 34.28 80.74 -39.88
CA VAL A 16 33.33 79.89 -40.61
C VAL A 16 33.04 78.58 -39.88
N ARG A 17 34.01 78.01 -39.16
CA ARG A 17 33.78 76.84 -38.29
C ARG A 17 33.09 77.17 -36.97
N MET A 18 33.12 78.43 -36.53
CA MET A 18 32.51 78.86 -35.26
C MET A 18 31.01 79.19 -35.36
N ASP A 19 30.45 79.31 -36.57
CA ASP A 19 29.00 79.47 -36.79
C ASP A 19 28.31 78.18 -37.28
N GLY A 20 28.76 77.04 -36.74
CA GLY A 20 28.08 75.75 -36.85
C GLY A 20 27.36 75.31 -35.58
N ASN A 21 27.36 76.14 -34.53
CA ASN A 21 26.58 75.89 -33.32
C ASN A 21 25.50 76.97 -33.20
N THR A 22 24.55 76.93 -34.14
CA THR A 22 23.21 77.39 -33.81
C THR A 22 22.82 76.65 -32.54
N GLY A 23 22.86 77.36 -31.41
CA GLY A 23 22.23 76.87 -30.20
C GLY A 23 20.85 76.43 -30.62
N ASN A 24 20.60 75.11 -30.51
CA ASN A 24 19.25 74.59 -30.62
C ASN A 24 18.47 75.39 -29.58
N ILE A 25 17.77 76.41 -30.06
CA ILE A 25 16.61 76.97 -29.39
C ILE A 25 15.78 75.72 -29.18
N SER A 26 15.85 75.20 -27.96
CA SER A 26 15.06 74.07 -27.55
C SER A 26 13.65 74.58 -27.76
N SER A 27 13.06 74.22 -28.89
CA SER A 27 11.63 74.39 -29.07
C SER A 27 11.04 73.84 -27.78
N VAL A 28 10.24 74.64 -27.09
CA VAL A 28 9.36 74.17 -26.02
C VAL A 28 8.31 73.29 -26.71
N GLY A 29 8.81 72.23 -27.34
CA GLY A 29 8.15 71.41 -28.32
C GLY A 29 7.66 70.22 -27.56
N LEU A 30 6.35 70.04 -27.60
CA LEU A 30 5.74 68.76 -27.28
C LEU A 30 6.35 67.75 -28.24
N LYS A 31 7.11 66.79 -27.73
CA LYS A 31 7.57 65.63 -28.50
C LYS A 31 6.57 64.52 -28.35
N GLU A 32 6.57 63.66 -29.35
CA GLU A 32 5.82 62.42 -29.37
C GLU A 32 6.76 61.24 -29.53
N GLN A 33 6.53 60.18 -28.76
CA GLN A 33 7.31 58.95 -28.83
C GLN A 33 6.38 57.74 -28.73
N THR A 34 6.58 56.77 -29.61
CA THR A 34 5.83 55.53 -29.63
C THR A 34 6.72 54.40 -29.14
N ILE A 35 6.20 53.57 -28.23
CA ILE A 35 6.85 52.36 -27.74
C ILE A 35 5.92 51.19 -28.05
N SER A 36 6.38 50.27 -28.88
CA SER A 36 5.64 49.07 -29.27
C SER A 36 6.04 47.86 -28.41
N ASN A 37 5.24 46.80 -28.47
CA ASN A 37 5.50 45.49 -27.85
C ASN A 37 5.61 45.57 -26.31
N VAL A 38 4.77 46.40 -25.69
CA VAL A 38 4.75 46.53 -24.24
C VAL A 38 3.77 45.51 -23.66
N ALA A 39 4.28 44.59 -22.84
CA ALA A 39 3.48 43.55 -22.22
C ALA A 39 2.38 44.13 -21.31
N VAL A 40 1.17 43.58 -21.44
CA VAL A 40 0.04 43.89 -20.55
C VAL A 40 0.13 42.97 -19.34
N VAL A 41 0.22 43.57 -18.15
CA VAL A 41 0.32 42.85 -16.88
C VAL A 41 -1.04 42.86 -16.19
N PRO A 42 -1.70 41.71 -16.02
CA PRO A 42 -2.97 41.66 -15.29
C PRO A 42 -2.75 41.86 -13.79
N LYS A 43 -3.66 42.60 -13.15
CA LYS A 43 -3.70 42.81 -11.70
C LYS A 43 -4.95 42.14 -11.14
N TYR A 44 -4.78 41.02 -10.45
CA TYR A 44 -5.85 40.17 -9.94
C TYR A 44 -5.40 39.40 -8.70
N ASP A 45 -6.36 38.77 -8.00
CA ASP A 45 -6.07 37.82 -6.92
C ASP A 45 -5.75 36.43 -7.50
N SER A 46 -4.46 36.13 -7.63
CA SER A 46 -3.97 34.86 -8.18
C SER A 46 -4.19 33.64 -7.27
N SER A 47 -4.74 33.83 -6.07
CA SER A 47 -5.13 32.73 -5.17
C SER A 47 -6.55 32.22 -5.39
N GLN A 48 -7.38 33.03 -6.07
CA GLN A 48 -8.79 32.74 -6.35
C GLN A 48 -9.10 32.65 -7.83
N TYR A 49 -8.30 33.31 -8.68
CA TYR A 49 -8.57 33.42 -10.10
C TYR A 49 -7.34 33.06 -10.92
N TYR A 50 -7.58 32.65 -12.16
CA TYR A 50 -6.58 32.35 -13.17
C TYR A 50 -6.93 33.12 -14.44
N VAL A 51 -5.96 33.86 -14.97
CA VAL A 51 -6.12 34.57 -16.25
C VAL A 51 -5.73 33.61 -17.37
N SER A 52 -6.71 33.14 -18.13
CA SER A 52 -6.53 32.12 -19.16
C SER A 52 -6.06 32.71 -20.49
N SER A 53 -6.43 33.96 -20.81
CA SER A 53 -5.93 34.65 -22.00
C SER A 53 -5.96 36.18 -21.85
N ILE A 54 -5.03 36.85 -22.56
CA ILE A 54 -4.99 38.29 -22.76
C ILE A 54 -4.66 38.54 -24.24
N GLU A 55 -5.57 39.16 -24.98
CA GLU A 55 -5.47 39.34 -26.41
C GLU A 55 -5.78 40.80 -26.83
N PRO A 56 -4.79 41.54 -27.37
CA PRO A 56 -3.38 41.17 -27.48
C PRO A 56 -2.64 41.20 -26.12
N SER A 57 -1.63 40.35 -25.96
CA SER A 57 -0.78 40.33 -24.76
C SER A 57 0.22 41.49 -24.69
N GLU A 58 0.41 42.17 -25.83
CA GLU A 58 1.29 43.33 -25.97
C GLU A 58 0.55 44.47 -26.65
N VAL A 59 0.86 45.70 -26.26
CA VAL A 59 0.25 46.92 -26.79
C VAL A 59 1.31 47.94 -27.20
N THR A 60 0.89 48.92 -27.99
CA THR A 60 1.68 50.09 -28.32
C THR A 60 1.23 51.25 -27.45
N ILE A 61 2.18 51.93 -26.79
CA ILE A 61 1.93 53.17 -26.06
C ILE A 61 2.54 54.36 -26.80
N ARG A 62 1.72 55.40 -26.99
CA ARG A 62 2.10 56.68 -27.57
C ARG A 62 2.16 57.71 -26.45
N LEU A 63 3.33 58.30 -26.26
CA LEU A 63 3.62 59.29 -25.22
C LEU A 63 3.74 60.67 -25.86
N LYS A 64 3.12 61.68 -25.25
CA LYS A 64 3.19 63.07 -25.70
C LYS A 64 3.48 63.98 -24.51
N GLY A 65 4.45 64.88 -24.65
CA GLY A 65 4.79 65.81 -23.59
C GLY A 65 6.12 66.53 -23.80
N ARG A 66 6.60 67.18 -22.74
CA ARG A 66 7.89 67.89 -22.78
C ARG A 66 9.05 66.92 -22.94
N GLN A 67 10.05 67.29 -23.74
CA GLN A 67 11.24 66.47 -24.03
C GLN A 67 11.85 65.81 -22.79
N PHE A 68 12.11 66.60 -21.74
CA PHE A 68 12.74 66.10 -20.51
C PHE A 68 11.91 65.03 -19.78
N ALA A 69 10.58 65.05 -19.93
CA ALA A 69 9.71 64.08 -19.28
C ALA A 69 9.70 62.76 -20.06
N ILE A 70 9.73 62.83 -21.39
CA ILE A 70 9.86 61.66 -22.27
C ILE A 70 11.22 60.98 -22.06
N ASP A 71 12.30 61.74 -21.97
CA ASP A 71 13.66 61.19 -21.79
C ASP A 71 13.86 60.51 -20.41
N LYS A 72 12.98 60.77 -19.44
CA LYS A 72 12.96 60.09 -18.14
C LYS A 72 12.21 58.75 -18.14
N VAL A 73 11.48 58.44 -19.22
CA VAL A 73 10.75 57.17 -19.33
C VAL A 73 11.72 56.05 -19.66
N SER A 74 11.93 55.16 -18.70
CA SER A 74 12.64 53.89 -18.87
C SER A 74 11.63 52.75 -18.84
N THR A 75 11.90 51.65 -19.55
CA THR A 75 11.08 50.43 -19.54
C THR A 75 10.97 49.78 -18.15
N SER A 76 11.85 50.14 -17.21
CA SER A 76 11.78 49.74 -15.80
C SER A 76 10.78 50.57 -14.97
N ASN A 77 10.41 51.76 -15.43
CA ASN A 77 9.73 52.77 -14.61
C ASN A 77 8.21 52.79 -14.83
N TYR A 78 7.69 52.08 -15.82
CA TYR A 78 6.27 52.00 -16.09
C TYR A 78 5.82 50.58 -16.40
N LYS A 79 4.53 50.33 -16.20
CA LYS A 79 3.86 49.08 -16.54
C LYS A 79 2.51 49.40 -17.18
N ILE A 80 2.09 48.53 -18.09
CA ILE A 80 0.73 48.57 -18.62
C ILE A 80 -0.07 47.56 -17.80
N GLU A 81 -0.90 48.06 -16.89
CA GLU A 81 -1.70 47.23 -16.00
C GLU A 81 -3.12 47.05 -16.55
N LEU A 82 -3.63 45.83 -16.46
CA LEU A 82 -5.05 45.52 -16.69
C LEU A 82 -5.69 45.20 -15.34
N ASP A 83 -6.50 46.11 -14.81
CA ASP A 83 -7.13 45.94 -13.49
C ASP A 83 -8.31 44.98 -13.55
N LEU A 84 -8.14 43.82 -12.92
CA LEU A 84 -9.14 42.76 -12.80
C LEU A 84 -9.57 42.55 -11.34
N THR A 85 -9.20 43.45 -10.42
CA THR A 85 -9.48 43.30 -8.98
C THR A 85 -10.98 43.25 -8.64
N LYS A 86 -11.84 43.77 -9.53
CA LYS A 86 -13.31 43.73 -9.43
C LYS A 86 -13.96 42.75 -10.40
N ALA A 87 -13.17 42.04 -11.21
CA ALA A 87 -13.69 41.10 -12.20
C ALA A 87 -14.04 39.75 -11.54
N SER A 88 -15.20 39.19 -11.87
CA SER A 88 -15.52 37.80 -11.60
C SER A 88 -15.11 36.91 -12.78
N ALA A 89 -15.27 35.58 -12.67
CA ALA A 89 -15.03 34.70 -13.82
C ALA A 89 -15.88 35.11 -15.04
N GLY A 90 -15.26 35.09 -16.23
CA GLY A 90 -15.88 35.49 -17.49
C GLY A 90 -14.87 36.06 -18.49
N GLU A 91 -15.38 36.47 -19.64
CA GLU A 91 -14.62 37.22 -20.64
C GLU A 91 -14.97 38.72 -20.55
N TYR A 92 -13.96 39.58 -20.64
CA TYR A 92 -14.13 41.03 -20.58
C TYR A 92 -13.31 41.72 -21.65
N TYR A 93 -13.76 42.92 -22.00
CA TYR A 93 -13.07 43.86 -22.87
C TYR A 93 -12.75 45.09 -22.04
N LEU A 94 -11.50 45.19 -21.59
CA LEU A 94 -11.07 46.23 -20.65
C LEU A 94 -9.97 47.10 -21.27
N ALA A 95 -9.97 48.38 -20.90
CA ALA A 95 -8.92 49.30 -21.31
C ALA A 95 -7.73 49.16 -20.33
N PRO A 96 -6.53 48.81 -20.82
CA PRO A 96 -5.34 48.81 -19.97
C PRO A 96 -4.95 50.24 -19.57
N MET A 97 -4.24 50.37 -18.46
CA MET A 97 -3.78 51.65 -17.92
C MET A 97 -2.27 51.68 -17.77
N ALA A 98 -1.64 52.79 -18.15
CA ALA A 98 -0.23 52.98 -17.89
C ALA A 98 -0.01 53.48 -16.44
N VAL A 99 0.79 52.74 -15.68
CA VAL A 99 1.14 53.04 -14.29
C VAL A 99 2.64 53.32 -14.19
N GLY A 100 3.03 54.32 -13.40
CA GLY A 100 4.44 54.70 -13.21
C GLY A 100 4.99 55.74 -14.21
N LEU A 101 4.18 56.20 -15.15
CA LEU A 101 4.56 57.32 -16.02
C LEU A 101 4.54 58.67 -15.28
N PRO A 102 5.45 59.61 -15.60
CA PRO A 102 5.40 60.98 -15.08
C PRO A 102 4.05 61.66 -15.35
N SER A 103 3.50 62.36 -14.37
CA SER A 103 2.19 63.05 -14.47
C SER A 103 2.14 64.19 -15.50
N SER A 104 3.30 64.62 -16.01
CA SER A 104 3.42 65.64 -17.05
C SER A 104 3.40 65.09 -18.48
N LEU A 105 3.20 63.77 -18.65
CA LEU A 105 3.06 63.11 -19.95
C LEU A 105 1.61 62.70 -20.20
N ASP A 106 1.11 63.04 -21.38
CA ASP A 106 -0.09 62.44 -21.94
C ASP A 106 0.28 61.09 -22.58
N TRP A 107 -0.59 60.10 -22.45
CA TRP A 107 -0.38 58.77 -23.01
C TRP A 107 -1.65 58.22 -23.65
N GLU A 108 -1.47 57.44 -24.71
CA GLU A 108 -2.53 56.69 -25.39
C GLU A 108 -2.05 55.27 -25.67
N ILE A 109 -2.92 54.28 -25.44
CA ILE A 109 -2.62 52.86 -25.67
C ILE A 109 -3.42 52.37 -26.88
N TYR A 110 -2.75 51.63 -27.76
CA TYR A 110 -3.32 51.00 -28.94
C TYR A 110 -3.04 49.48 -28.94
N PRO A 111 -4.07 48.62 -29.07
CA PRO A 111 -5.50 48.95 -29.09
C PRO A 111 -6.00 49.50 -27.76
N ARG A 112 -7.09 50.29 -27.79
CA ARG A 112 -7.70 50.89 -26.58
C ARG A 112 -8.36 49.86 -25.66
N THR A 113 -8.56 48.63 -26.15
CA THR A 113 -9.27 47.58 -25.44
C THR A 113 -8.57 46.26 -25.70
N VAL A 114 -8.42 45.48 -24.63
CA VAL A 114 -7.81 44.15 -24.64
C VAL A 114 -8.88 43.17 -24.20
N LYS A 115 -9.01 42.05 -24.92
CA LYS A 115 -9.86 40.93 -24.50
C LYS A 115 -9.12 40.14 -23.43
N VAL A 116 -9.79 39.86 -22.32
CA VAL A 116 -9.24 39.06 -21.22
C VAL A 116 -10.25 38.00 -20.80
N ALA A 117 -9.78 36.78 -20.63
CA ALA A 117 -10.55 35.70 -20.03
C ALA A 117 -9.98 35.38 -18.65
N ILE A 118 -10.85 35.36 -17.65
CA ILE A 118 -10.51 35.06 -16.27
C ILE A 118 -11.46 33.98 -15.75
N GLU A 119 -10.94 32.98 -15.07
CA GLU A 119 -11.72 31.89 -14.50
C GLU A 119 -11.38 31.72 -13.01
N LYS A 120 -12.28 31.06 -12.27
CA LYS A 120 -12.02 30.74 -10.86
C LYS A 120 -11.01 29.61 -10.75
N GLN A 121 -10.15 29.70 -9.75
CA GLN A 121 -9.39 28.56 -9.27
C GLN A 121 -10.23 27.74 -8.29
N GLN A 122 -9.99 26.44 -8.30
CA GLN A 122 -10.59 25.49 -7.39
C GLN A 122 -9.50 24.64 -6.76
N LYS A 123 -9.71 24.30 -5.48
CA LYS A 123 -8.88 23.34 -4.76
C LYS A 123 -9.56 21.98 -4.83
N LYS A 124 -9.08 21.12 -5.73
CA LYS A 124 -9.59 19.77 -5.88
C LYS A 124 -8.84 18.83 -4.94
N GLU A 125 -9.55 18.12 -4.08
CA GLU A 125 -8.96 17.07 -3.26
C GLU A 125 -8.80 15.79 -4.07
N VAL A 126 -7.58 15.23 -4.09
CA VAL A 126 -7.23 14.03 -4.87
C VAL A 126 -6.41 13.04 -4.03
N PRO A 127 -6.46 11.73 -4.33
CA PRO A 127 -5.68 10.73 -3.61
C PRO A 127 -4.19 10.83 -3.94
N VAL A 128 -3.36 10.49 -2.96
CA VAL A 128 -1.92 10.31 -3.13
C VAL A 128 -1.61 8.85 -3.44
N VAL A 129 -0.86 8.64 -4.52
CA VAL A 129 -0.34 7.34 -4.95
C VAL A 129 1.17 7.37 -4.82
N ILE A 130 1.76 6.32 -4.23
CA ILE A 130 3.22 6.20 -4.12
C ILE A 130 3.69 5.03 -4.96
N ASP A 131 4.56 5.35 -5.92
CA ASP A 131 5.26 4.37 -6.74
C ASP A 131 6.51 3.91 -6.00
N VAL A 132 6.50 2.63 -5.62
CA VAL A 132 7.65 1.99 -4.97
C VAL A 132 8.55 1.41 -6.05
N THR A 133 9.79 1.87 -6.13
CA THR A 133 10.78 1.43 -7.14
C THR A 133 11.96 0.69 -6.51
N GLY A 134 12.68 -0.10 -7.30
CA GLY A 134 13.80 -0.93 -6.82
C GLY A 134 13.36 -2.26 -6.23
N THR A 135 14.34 -3.10 -5.87
CA THR A 135 14.08 -4.42 -5.25
C THR A 135 14.73 -4.45 -3.86
N PRO A 136 13.99 -4.82 -2.80
CA PRO A 136 14.57 -5.02 -1.48
C PRO A 136 15.73 -6.02 -1.49
N LYS A 137 16.53 -6.02 -0.43
CA LYS A 137 17.60 -7.01 -0.24
C LYS A 137 17.03 -8.43 -0.34
N GLU A 138 17.84 -9.37 -0.83
CA GLU A 138 17.45 -10.78 -0.94
C GLU A 138 16.88 -11.30 0.40
N GLY A 139 15.74 -12.00 0.33
CA GLY A 139 15.02 -12.48 1.52
C GLY A 139 14.05 -11.47 2.15
N PHE A 140 13.99 -10.23 1.68
CA PHE A 140 13.04 -9.21 2.15
C PHE A 140 11.92 -8.94 1.14
N LYS A 141 10.79 -8.45 1.63
CA LYS A 141 9.65 -7.96 0.85
C LYS A 141 9.26 -6.57 1.31
N ALA A 142 9.01 -5.68 0.36
CA ALA A 142 8.36 -4.41 0.61
C ALA A 142 6.86 -4.64 0.78
N GLY A 143 6.29 -4.11 1.86
CA GLY A 143 4.85 -4.04 2.08
C GLY A 143 4.23 -2.83 1.39
N GLN A 144 2.95 -2.57 1.70
CA GLN A 144 2.24 -1.42 1.13
C GLN A 144 2.75 -0.09 1.73
N PRO A 145 2.96 0.95 0.92
CA PRO A 145 3.35 2.27 1.40
C PRO A 145 2.25 2.89 2.26
N ILE A 146 2.64 3.40 3.42
CA ILE A 146 1.78 4.14 4.35
C ILE A 146 2.06 5.63 4.15
N VAL A 147 1.05 6.39 3.74
CA VAL A 147 1.20 7.79 3.32
C VAL A 147 0.42 8.71 4.23
N LYS A 148 1.05 9.81 4.69
CA LYS A 148 0.43 10.81 5.55
C LYS A 148 0.75 12.23 5.06
N PRO A 149 -0.27 13.04 4.69
CA PRO A 149 -1.67 12.67 4.43
C PRO A 149 -1.83 11.80 3.16
N ASN A 150 -2.89 10.98 3.11
CA ASN A 150 -3.21 10.14 1.93
C ASN A 150 -4.06 10.86 0.86
N ARG A 151 -4.44 12.10 1.13
CA ARG A 151 -5.15 13.02 0.22
C ARG A 151 -4.56 14.41 0.33
N VAL A 152 -4.50 15.11 -0.79
CA VAL A 152 -3.99 16.50 -0.85
C VAL A 152 -4.85 17.33 -1.79
N HIS A 153 -4.65 18.65 -1.77
CA HIS A 153 -5.36 19.57 -2.63
C HIS A 153 -4.48 19.96 -3.83
N VAL A 154 -5.09 20.01 -5.02
CA VAL A 154 -4.46 20.57 -6.22
C VAL A 154 -5.23 21.83 -6.61
N THR A 155 -4.53 22.95 -6.72
CA THR A 155 -5.10 24.22 -7.18
C THR A 155 -5.10 24.24 -8.70
N VAL A 156 -6.29 24.26 -9.29
CA VAL A 156 -6.49 24.19 -10.74
C VAL A 156 -7.57 25.16 -11.22
N PRO A 157 -7.50 25.62 -12.47
CA PRO A 157 -8.60 26.36 -13.07
C PRO A 157 -9.85 25.47 -13.19
N ASP A 158 -11.04 26.05 -12.99
CA ASP A 158 -12.34 25.35 -13.04
C ASP A 158 -12.50 24.51 -14.31
N SER A 159 -12.12 25.05 -15.47
CA SER A 159 -12.19 24.34 -16.76
C SER A 159 -11.32 23.08 -16.86
N LYS A 160 -10.32 22.93 -16.00
CA LYS A 160 -9.37 21.80 -15.97
C LYS A 160 -9.50 20.94 -14.72
N ALA A 161 -10.49 21.20 -13.86
CA ALA A 161 -10.67 20.45 -12.62
C ALA A 161 -10.84 18.94 -12.86
N ASP A 162 -11.58 18.55 -13.89
CA ASP A 162 -11.82 17.15 -14.23
C ASP A 162 -10.62 16.43 -14.88
N LEU A 163 -9.58 17.18 -15.28
CA LEU A 163 -8.36 16.61 -15.86
C LEU A 163 -7.49 15.94 -14.80
N VAL A 164 -7.41 16.52 -13.59
CA VAL A 164 -6.59 16.01 -12.49
C VAL A 164 -7.24 14.76 -11.90
N ASP A 165 -6.53 13.65 -11.90
CA ASP A 165 -7.01 12.38 -11.38
C ASP A 165 -6.42 12.05 -10.00
N SER A 166 -5.08 12.11 -9.91
CA SER A 166 -4.32 11.72 -8.74
C SER A 166 -3.01 12.49 -8.65
N VAL A 167 -2.36 12.45 -7.49
CA VAL A 167 -0.98 12.92 -7.32
C VAL A 167 -0.07 11.75 -7.01
N HIS A 168 1.11 11.73 -7.62
CA HIS A 168 2.05 10.63 -7.52
C HIS A 168 3.35 11.10 -6.89
N GLY A 169 4.00 10.21 -6.17
CA GLY A 169 5.33 10.38 -5.59
C GLY A 169 6.10 9.07 -5.69
N GLU A 170 7.42 9.16 -5.78
CA GLU A 170 8.27 7.96 -5.93
C GLU A 170 9.12 7.75 -4.67
N ILE A 171 9.26 6.48 -4.27
CA ILE A 171 10.17 6.07 -3.19
C ILE A 171 10.90 4.78 -3.59
N SER A 172 12.23 4.77 -3.41
CA SER A 172 13.04 3.59 -3.72
C SER A 172 13.19 2.69 -2.49
N VAL A 173 13.02 1.38 -2.70
CA VAL A 173 13.30 0.30 -1.73
C VAL A 173 14.52 -0.54 -2.13
N ASP A 174 15.34 -0.05 -3.04
CA ASP A 174 16.47 -0.82 -3.57
C ASP A 174 17.48 -1.20 -2.47
N GLN A 175 17.79 -2.50 -2.38
CA GLN A 175 18.66 -3.11 -1.35
C GLN A 175 18.23 -2.87 0.10
N ALA A 176 16.99 -2.44 0.34
CA ALA A 176 16.49 -2.22 1.68
C ALA A 176 16.28 -3.53 2.45
N ASP A 177 16.68 -3.55 3.72
CA ASP A 177 16.45 -4.64 4.68
C ASP A 177 15.69 -4.19 5.95
N SER A 178 15.17 -2.96 5.93
CA SER A 178 14.35 -2.39 7.00
C SER A 178 13.42 -1.31 6.47
N THR A 179 12.41 -0.97 7.27
CA THR A 179 11.41 0.05 6.93
C THR A 179 12.05 1.37 6.50
N ILE A 180 11.61 1.87 5.34
CA ILE A 180 12.04 3.18 4.83
C ILE A 180 11.02 4.23 5.26
N LYS A 181 11.51 5.37 5.75
CA LYS A 181 10.69 6.55 6.08
C LYS A 181 11.28 7.76 5.40
N GLN A 182 10.52 8.41 4.52
CA GLN A 182 11.00 9.54 3.74
C GLN A 182 9.89 10.53 3.39
N GLN A 183 10.24 11.80 3.28
CA GLN A 183 9.36 12.80 2.67
C GLN A 183 9.44 12.74 1.15
N VAL A 184 8.29 12.57 0.50
CA VAL A 184 8.19 12.41 -0.94
C VAL A 184 7.48 13.62 -1.53
N LYS A 185 8.09 14.20 -2.56
CA LYS A 185 7.51 15.32 -3.33
C LYS A 185 6.46 14.79 -4.29
N LEU A 186 5.31 15.45 -4.30
CA LEU A 186 4.16 15.08 -5.11
C LEU A 186 4.10 15.86 -6.42
N ARG A 187 3.57 15.21 -7.46
CA ARG A 187 3.26 15.78 -8.76
C ARG A 187 1.87 15.37 -9.19
N ALA A 188 1.13 16.25 -9.86
CA ALA A 188 -0.23 15.97 -10.31
C ALA A 188 -0.23 15.23 -11.65
N PHE A 189 -1.16 14.29 -11.83
CA PHE A 189 -1.28 13.49 -13.05
C PHE A 189 -2.73 13.43 -13.55
N ASP A 190 -2.88 13.28 -14.86
CA ASP A 190 -4.18 12.99 -15.49
C ASP A 190 -4.49 11.49 -15.51
N LYS A 191 -5.70 11.14 -15.97
CA LYS A 191 -6.17 9.74 -16.12
C LYS A 191 -5.32 8.88 -17.07
N LYS A 192 -4.46 9.48 -17.88
CA LYS A 192 -3.56 8.81 -18.83
C LYS A 192 -2.14 8.72 -18.30
N GLY A 193 -1.88 9.17 -17.07
CA GLY A 193 -0.55 9.19 -16.47
C GLY A 193 0.36 10.30 -16.99
N LYS A 194 -0.21 11.36 -17.59
CA LYS A 194 0.56 12.54 -18.00
C LYS A 194 0.71 13.50 -16.83
N GLU A 195 1.94 13.94 -16.56
CA GLU A 195 2.23 14.97 -15.56
C GLU A 195 1.56 16.31 -15.91
N LEU A 196 0.96 16.93 -14.91
CA LEU A 196 0.29 18.22 -14.97
C LEU A 196 1.04 19.21 -14.08
N ASP A 197 1.36 20.39 -14.62
CA ASP A 197 2.03 21.46 -13.89
C ASP A 197 1.00 22.30 -13.12
N PHE A 198 0.55 21.77 -11.98
CA PHE A 198 -0.37 22.43 -11.06
C PHE A 198 0.17 22.44 -9.63
N GLU A 199 -0.22 23.45 -8.86
CA GLU A 199 0.21 23.57 -7.47
C GLU A 199 -0.47 22.53 -6.58
N VAL A 200 0.34 21.77 -5.84
CA VAL A 200 -0.12 20.73 -4.90
C VAL A 200 0.15 21.18 -3.47
N SER A 201 -0.84 21.04 -2.59
CA SER A 201 -0.77 21.44 -1.20
C SER A 201 -1.31 20.35 -0.25
N PRO A 202 -0.48 19.78 0.65
CA PRO A 202 0.97 19.99 0.76
C PRO A 202 1.75 19.42 -0.45
N ALA A 203 2.89 20.04 -0.79
CA ALA A 203 3.73 19.62 -1.91
C ALA A 203 4.59 18.36 -1.59
N VAL A 204 4.73 18.03 -0.31
CA VAL A 204 5.45 16.87 0.20
C VAL A 204 4.60 16.15 1.23
N VAL A 205 4.74 14.83 1.31
CA VAL A 205 4.05 13.98 2.28
C VAL A 205 5.03 13.01 2.92
N ASP A 206 4.73 12.59 4.15
CA ASP A 206 5.51 11.57 4.84
C ASP A 206 5.08 10.18 4.34
N VAL A 207 6.04 9.40 3.88
CA VAL A 207 5.83 8.04 3.37
C VAL A 207 6.66 7.07 4.19
N GLU A 208 6.02 5.98 4.60
CA GLU A 208 6.65 4.86 5.28
C GLU A 208 6.39 3.57 4.48
N VAL A 209 7.46 2.92 4.02
CA VAL A 209 7.37 1.63 3.33
C VAL A 209 7.95 0.55 4.26
N PRO A 210 7.11 -0.31 4.84
CA PRO A 210 7.60 -1.41 5.66
C PRO A 210 8.35 -2.40 4.79
N VAL A 211 9.57 -2.75 5.18
CA VAL A 211 10.36 -3.79 4.52
C VAL A 211 10.64 -4.87 5.56
N THR A 212 10.10 -6.06 5.32
CA THR A 212 10.16 -7.16 6.28
C THR A 212 10.53 -8.45 5.58
N MET A 213 11.05 -9.42 6.32
CA MET A 213 11.12 -10.79 5.82
C MET A 213 9.71 -11.33 5.56
N PRO A 214 9.52 -12.21 4.57
CA PRO A 214 8.29 -12.97 4.41
C PRO A 214 7.91 -13.66 5.71
N PHE A 215 6.64 -13.54 6.08
CA PHE A 215 6.11 -14.20 7.27
C PHE A 215 4.70 -14.73 7.02
N LYS A 216 4.32 -15.75 7.79
CA LYS A 216 2.97 -16.31 7.80
C LYS A 216 2.58 -16.69 9.23
N ALA A 217 1.42 -16.24 9.67
CA ALA A 217 0.83 -16.69 10.93
C ALA A 217 0.01 -17.96 10.71
N MET A 218 0.27 -19.00 11.48
CA MET A 218 -0.38 -20.30 11.34
C MET A 218 -0.55 -21.00 12.69
N PRO A 219 -1.46 -21.99 12.80
CA PRO A 219 -1.63 -22.77 14.02
C PRO A 219 -0.34 -23.48 14.45
N LEU A 220 -0.03 -23.44 15.74
CA LEU A 220 1.11 -24.13 16.35
C LEU A 220 0.65 -25.49 16.89
N GLN A 221 1.22 -26.57 16.36
CA GLN A 221 0.91 -27.93 16.80
C GLN A 221 1.98 -28.45 17.76
N ILE A 222 1.59 -28.72 19.00
CA ILE A 222 2.45 -29.42 19.97
C ILE A 222 2.27 -30.93 19.78
N LYS A 223 3.38 -31.65 19.64
CA LYS A 223 3.35 -33.11 19.49
C LYS A 223 3.63 -33.77 20.83
N LEU A 224 2.70 -34.59 21.30
CA LEU A 224 2.89 -35.40 22.50
C LEU A 224 3.51 -36.73 22.11
N VAL A 225 4.53 -37.17 22.85
CA VAL A 225 5.28 -38.40 22.57
C VAL A 225 5.20 -39.33 23.77
N GLY A 226 4.88 -40.59 23.52
CA GLY A 226 4.70 -41.61 24.55
C GLY A 226 3.39 -41.45 25.33
N ASP A 227 3.16 -42.37 26.26
CA ASP A 227 2.01 -42.38 27.17
C ASP A 227 2.46 -42.06 28.61
N PRO A 228 1.60 -41.47 29.45
CA PRO A 228 1.85 -41.38 30.87
C PRO A 228 2.10 -42.75 31.51
N PRO A 229 2.84 -42.83 32.64
CA PRO A 229 3.00 -44.06 33.40
C PRO A 229 1.65 -44.74 33.70
N PRO A 230 1.62 -46.08 33.84
CA PRO A 230 0.41 -46.80 34.22
C PRO A 230 -0.27 -46.22 35.46
N GLY A 231 -1.59 -46.08 35.42
CA GLY A 231 -2.38 -45.45 36.48
C GLY A 231 -2.56 -43.93 36.34
N PHE A 232 -2.02 -43.31 35.28
CA PHE A 232 -2.17 -41.89 34.99
C PHE A 232 -2.72 -41.66 33.58
N ALA A 233 -3.44 -40.55 33.41
CA ALA A 233 -4.00 -40.12 32.13
C ALA A 233 -3.87 -38.59 31.96
N VAL A 234 -3.83 -38.16 30.70
CA VAL A 234 -3.90 -36.75 30.34
C VAL A 234 -5.35 -36.29 30.44
N ALA A 235 -5.62 -35.31 31.30
CA ALA A 235 -6.93 -34.68 31.40
C ALA A 235 -7.08 -33.53 30.40
N SER A 236 -6.04 -32.71 30.26
CA SER A 236 -6.03 -31.59 29.32
C SER A 236 -4.60 -31.18 28.95
N VAL A 237 -4.45 -30.55 27.79
CA VAL A 237 -3.23 -29.85 27.39
C VAL A 237 -3.58 -28.42 27.03
N LYS A 238 -2.93 -27.46 27.68
CA LYS A 238 -3.13 -26.03 27.45
C LYS A 238 -1.81 -25.41 27.02
N GLN A 239 -1.82 -24.76 25.86
CA GLN A 239 -0.70 -23.97 25.36
C GLN A 239 -0.97 -22.47 25.53
N SER A 240 0.08 -21.68 25.77
CA SER A 240 -0.06 -20.22 25.94
C SER A 240 -0.46 -19.48 24.66
N THR A 241 -0.16 -20.05 23.50
CA THR A 241 -0.56 -19.53 22.18
C THR A 241 -0.97 -20.68 21.27
N ASP A 242 -2.06 -20.50 20.52
CA ASP A 242 -2.53 -21.44 19.50
C ASP A 242 -1.92 -21.16 18.11
N LYS A 243 -1.30 -19.99 17.94
CA LYS A 243 -0.71 -19.53 16.68
C LYS A 243 0.74 -19.07 16.87
N VAL A 244 1.50 -19.17 15.79
CA VAL A 244 2.87 -18.66 15.70
C VAL A 244 3.04 -17.93 14.37
N THR A 245 3.75 -16.80 14.41
CA THR A 245 4.20 -16.10 13.21
C THR A 245 5.56 -16.63 12.82
N VAL A 246 5.67 -17.14 11.60
CA VAL A 246 6.88 -17.82 11.11
C VAL A 246 7.51 -16.98 10.04
N TYR A 247 8.78 -16.62 10.20
CA TYR A 247 9.58 -15.84 9.26
C TYR A 247 10.53 -16.74 8.49
N SER A 248 10.57 -16.61 7.17
CA SER A 248 11.44 -17.42 6.31
C SER A 248 11.97 -16.61 5.13
N ASN A 249 13.17 -16.96 4.69
CA ASN A 249 13.76 -16.45 3.45
C ASN A 249 13.05 -17.00 2.19
N SER A 250 12.23 -18.06 2.33
CA SER A 250 11.53 -18.72 1.23
C SER A 250 10.02 -18.52 1.36
N PRO A 251 9.43 -17.53 0.67
CA PRO A 251 7.99 -17.28 0.73
C PRO A 251 7.15 -18.46 0.21
N ASN A 252 7.66 -19.19 -0.80
CA ASN A 252 6.95 -20.35 -1.37
C ASN A 252 6.87 -21.54 -0.39
N ASP A 253 7.80 -21.64 0.57
CA ASP A 253 7.74 -22.67 1.59
C ASP A 253 6.68 -22.33 2.64
N LEU A 254 6.59 -21.05 3.04
CA LEU A 254 5.53 -20.57 3.95
C LEU A 254 4.13 -20.79 3.38
N ASP A 255 3.92 -20.54 2.09
CA ASP A 255 2.61 -20.65 1.47
C ASP A 255 2.04 -22.09 1.52
N LYS A 256 2.91 -23.11 1.45
CA LYS A 256 2.54 -24.53 1.52
C LYS A 256 2.25 -25.03 2.94
N MET A 257 2.70 -24.32 3.97
CA MET A 257 2.50 -24.72 5.36
C MET A 257 1.11 -24.29 5.85
N GLU A 258 0.29 -25.26 6.26
CA GLU A 258 -1.01 -24.98 6.88
C GLU A 258 -0.90 -24.81 8.40
N PHE A 259 0.08 -25.46 9.01
CA PHE A 259 0.39 -25.40 10.44
C PHE A 259 1.90 -25.45 10.64
N TYR A 260 2.34 -25.02 11.82
CA TYR A 260 3.73 -25.11 12.23
C TYR A 260 3.92 -26.27 13.23
N GLU A 261 4.88 -27.13 12.93
CA GLU A 261 5.28 -28.21 13.83
C GLU A 261 6.08 -27.63 15.01
N GLY A 262 5.43 -27.59 16.17
CA GLY A 262 6.01 -27.09 17.41
C GLY A 262 6.92 -28.11 18.10
N PRO A 263 7.31 -27.80 19.36
CA PRO A 263 8.12 -28.70 20.16
C PRO A 263 7.37 -29.97 20.55
N GLU A 264 8.14 -31.01 20.89
CA GLU A 264 7.60 -32.28 21.37
C GLU A 264 7.59 -32.32 22.91
N VAL A 265 6.54 -32.91 23.50
CA VAL A 265 6.42 -33.11 24.96
C VAL A 265 6.34 -34.61 25.25
N ASN A 266 7.34 -35.11 25.97
CA ASN A 266 7.34 -36.51 26.41
C ASN A 266 6.46 -36.70 27.65
N LEU A 267 5.51 -37.63 27.58
CA LEU A 267 4.57 -37.95 28.65
C LEU A 267 5.05 -39.07 29.58
N ALA A 268 6.08 -39.84 29.19
CA ALA A 268 6.49 -41.07 29.85
C ALA A 268 6.84 -40.95 31.34
N ASP A 269 7.28 -39.77 31.79
CA ASP A 269 7.68 -39.52 33.18
C ASP A 269 6.66 -38.70 34.00
N LEU A 270 5.49 -38.38 33.42
CA LEU A 270 4.55 -37.43 34.01
C LEU A 270 3.48 -38.12 34.86
N LYS A 271 3.56 -37.92 36.18
CA LYS A 271 2.60 -38.44 37.18
C LYS A 271 1.70 -37.35 37.78
N GLU A 272 1.99 -36.10 37.48
CA GLU A 272 1.25 -34.95 38.00
C GLU A 272 1.28 -33.82 36.96
N THR A 273 0.42 -32.81 37.19
CA THR A 273 0.32 -31.66 36.29
C THR A 273 1.66 -30.91 36.23
N LYS A 274 2.15 -30.67 35.02
CA LYS A 274 3.43 -30.01 34.81
C LYS A 274 3.33 -28.94 33.73
N LYS A 275 3.98 -27.81 34.00
CA LYS A 275 4.18 -26.72 33.04
C LYS A 275 5.57 -26.83 32.43
N PHE A 276 5.65 -26.76 31.11
CA PHE A 276 6.86 -26.71 30.32
C PHE A 276 6.94 -25.37 29.61
N THR A 277 8.15 -24.80 29.53
CA THR A 277 8.45 -23.67 28.65
C THR A 277 9.42 -24.19 27.61
N LEU A 278 8.98 -24.26 26.35
CA LEU A 278 9.70 -24.94 25.27
C LEU A 278 10.02 -23.96 24.16
N ASP A 279 11.24 -24.03 23.63
CA ASP A 279 11.63 -23.27 22.45
C ASP A 279 10.94 -23.85 21.21
N ILE A 280 10.41 -22.97 20.35
CA ILE A 280 9.81 -23.38 19.08
C ILE A 280 10.95 -23.69 18.11
N PRO A 281 11.09 -24.94 17.63
CA PRO A 281 12.22 -25.32 16.79
C PRO A 281 12.13 -24.62 15.44
N HIS A 282 13.25 -24.13 14.90
CA HIS A 282 13.29 -23.60 13.53
C HIS A 282 13.43 -24.76 12.54
N ARG A 283 12.36 -25.06 11.79
CA ARG A 283 12.31 -26.12 10.76
C ARG A 283 12.14 -25.49 9.37
N ASN A 284 12.37 -26.23 8.29
CA ASN A 284 11.96 -25.84 6.93
C ASN A 284 12.39 -24.42 6.49
N ASN A 285 13.67 -24.06 6.67
CA ASN A 285 14.22 -22.75 6.30
C ASN A 285 13.60 -21.55 7.05
N VAL A 286 13.02 -21.79 8.22
CA VAL A 286 12.57 -20.74 9.14
C VAL A 286 13.77 -20.10 9.81
N THR A 287 13.76 -18.77 9.83
CA THR A 287 14.82 -17.96 10.45
C THR A 287 14.41 -17.48 11.84
N GLN A 288 13.12 -17.20 12.03
CA GLN A 288 12.57 -16.69 13.29
C GLN A 288 11.11 -17.12 13.46
N THR A 289 10.71 -17.25 14.72
CA THR A 289 9.31 -17.44 15.13
C THR A 289 8.92 -16.38 16.15
N ASP A 290 7.64 -15.99 16.17
CA ASP A 290 7.05 -15.11 17.17
C ASP A 290 5.70 -15.68 17.64
N PRO A 291 5.57 -16.11 18.92
CA PRO A 291 6.62 -16.11 19.94
C PRO A 291 7.73 -17.13 19.65
N ASP A 292 8.90 -16.97 20.28
CA ASP A 292 10.04 -17.90 20.20
C ASP A 292 9.89 -19.12 21.14
N LYS A 293 9.06 -18.97 22.17
CA LYS A 293 8.76 -20.01 23.16
C LYS A 293 7.27 -20.18 23.35
N VAL A 294 6.88 -21.38 23.74
CA VAL A 294 5.52 -21.73 24.10
C VAL A 294 5.49 -22.37 25.49
N ASP A 295 4.56 -21.92 26.32
CA ASP A 295 4.27 -22.57 27.59
C ASP A 295 3.20 -23.63 27.37
N VAL A 296 3.52 -24.88 27.70
CA VAL A 296 2.60 -26.01 27.60
C VAL A 296 2.35 -26.56 29.00
N THR A 297 1.10 -26.52 29.45
CA THR A 297 0.65 -27.14 30.69
C THR A 297 -0.07 -28.43 30.36
N VAL A 298 0.50 -29.56 30.79
CA VAL A 298 -0.10 -30.88 30.68
C VAL A 298 -0.69 -31.23 32.02
N GLU A 299 -2.02 -31.36 32.07
CA GLU A 299 -2.76 -31.76 33.26
C GLU A 299 -2.82 -33.28 33.32
N ILE A 300 -2.15 -33.86 34.30
CA ILE A 300 -2.13 -35.31 34.55
C ILE A 300 -2.95 -35.61 35.79
N VAL A 301 -3.85 -36.59 35.67
CA VAL A 301 -4.70 -37.08 36.74
C VAL A 301 -4.60 -38.61 36.83
N PRO A 302 -5.01 -39.23 37.97
CA PRO A 302 -5.14 -40.68 38.03
C PRO A 302 -6.08 -41.20 36.93
N SER A 303 -5.66 -42.25 36.22
CA SER A 303 -6.50 -42.87 35.21
C SER A 303 -7.60 -43.71 35.86
N VAL A 304 -8.75 -43.73 35.19
CA VAL A 304 -9.87 -44.59 35.52
C VAL A 304 -10.25 -45.39 34.28
N THR A 305 -10.91 -46.53 34.49
CA THR A 305 -11.39 -47.37 33.41
C THR A 305 -12.91 -47.31 33.32
N LYS A 306 -13.44 -47.32 32.08
CA LYS A 306 -14.86 -47.41 31.80
C LYS A 306 -15.09 -48.52 30.78
N GLN A 307 -15.88 -49.52 31.16
CA GLN A 307 -16.26 -50.60 30.27
C GLN A 307 -17.40 -50.12 29.37
N VAL A 308 -17.24 -50.36 28.07
CA VAL A 308 -18.26 -50.17 27.05
C VAL A 308 -18.68 -51.57 26.60
N GLU A 309 -19.95 -51.87 26.76
CA GLU A 309 -20.52 -53.16 26.38
C GLU A 309 -21.39 -53.02 25.14
N ASN A 310 -21.50 -54.10 24.37
CA ASN A 310 -22.44 -54.22 23.24
C ASN A 310 -22.24 -53.16 22.14
N PHE A 311 -20.99 -52.76 21.88
CA PHE A 311 -20.69 -51.75 20.86
C PHE A 311 -20.69 -52.37 19.46
N PRO A 312 -21.45 -51.83 18.50
CA PRO A 312 -21.57 -52.42 17.16
C PRO A 312 -20.26 -52.34 16.38
N LEU A 313 -19.90 -53.43 15.70
CA LEU A 313 -18.71 -53.49 14.85
C LEU A 313 -19.07 -53.22 13.39
N ASN A 314 -18.38 -52.25 12.77
CA ASN A 314 -18.56 -51.93 11.36
C ASN A 314 -17.56 -52.68 10.48
N ILE A 315 -17.95 -52.98 9.24
CA ILE A 315 -17.06 -53.58 8.24
C ILE A 315 -16.70 -52.51 7.22
N THR A 316 -15.40 -52.27 7.04
CA THR A 316 -14.85 -51.34 6.03
C THR A 316 -14.05 -52.11 4.98
N GLY A 317 -13.95 -51.58 3.75
CA GLY A 317 -13.11 -52.19 2.71
C GLY A 317 -13.74 -53.32 1.88
N LEU A 318 -15.04 -53.59 2.03
CA LEU A 318 -15.72 -54.66 1.29
C LEU A 318 -15.93 -54.31 -0.19
N ALA A 319 -15.53 -55.21 -1.11
CA ALA A 319 -15.76 -55.02 -2.55
C ALA A 319 -17.25 -55.10 -2.93
N LYS A 320 -17.65 -54.36 -3.97
CA LYS A 320 -19.07 -54.24 -4.40
C LYS A 320 -19.76 -55.59 -4.69
N ASN A 321 -19.02 -56.58 -5.17
CA ASN A 321 -19.50 -57.92 -5.54
C ASN A 321 -19.41 -58.96 -4.41
N MET A 322 -19.04 -58.56 -3.19
CA MET A 322 -18.91 -59.46 -2.04
C MET A 322 -19.92 -59.10 -0.93
N ASN A 323 -20.22 -60.07 -0.09
CA ASN A 323 -20.94 -59.94 1.17
C ASN A 323 -20.00 -60.36 2.30
N ALA A 324 -20.00 -59.62 3.40
CA ALA A 324 -19.29 -59.99 4.61
C ALA A 324 -20.27 -60.15 5.77
N LYS A 325 -20.07 -61.18 6.58
CA LYS A 325 -20.82 -61.41 7.81
C LYS A 325 -19.84 -61.67 8.95
N ILE A 326 -19.96 -60.93 10.04
CA ILE A 326 -19.21 -61.21 11.27
C ILE A 326 -19.74 -62.52 11.85
N THR A 327 -18.86 -63.51 12.02
CA THR A 327 -19.18 -64.81 12.61
C THR A 327 -18.81 -64.86 14.08
N THR A 328 -17.72 -64.18 14.46
CA THR A 328 -17.29 -64.07 15.86
C THR A 328 -16.90 -62.63 16.16
N PRO A 329 -17.53 -61.97 17.14
CA PRO A 329 -18.64 -62.44 17.98
C PRO A 329 -19.97 -62.54 17.22
N GLU A 330 -20.78 -63.57 17.49
CA GLU A 330 -22.07 -63.81 16.80
C GLU A 330 -23.06 -62.63 16.90
N SER A 331 -22.96 -61.84 17.98
CA SER A 331 -23.74 -60.63 18.19
C SER A 331 -23.39 -59.48 17.24
N GLY A 332 -22.24 -59.56 16.54
CA GLY A 332 -21.68 -58.44 15.79
C GLY A 332 -21.29 -57.25 16.67
N GLN A 333 -21.22 -57.45 17.99
CA GLN A 333 -20.94 -56.42 18.98
C GLN A 333 -19.73 -56.82 19.82
N ILE A 334 -18.92 -55.84 20.17
CA ILE A 334 -17.73 -56.00 21.00
C ILE A 334 -17.91 -55.30 22.35
N SER A 335 -17.17 -55.77 23.34
CA SER A 335 -17.00 -55.04 24.60
C SER A 335 -15.53 -54.68 24.75
N PHE A 336 -15.26 -53.44 25.18
CA PHE A 336 -13.91 -52.95 25.38
C PHE A 336 -13.89 -51.96 26.56
N THR A 337 -12.73 -51.86 27.18
CA THR A 337 -12.44 -50.97 28.30
C THR A 337 -11.65 -49.78 27.78
N MET A 338 -12.19 -48.58 28.01
CA MET A 338 -11.48 -47.33 27.81
C MET A 338 -10.75 -46.93 29.09
N GLU A 339 -9.56 -46.38 28.97
CA GLU A 339 -8.82 -45.78 30.08
C GLU A 339 -8.49 -44.32 29.76
N GLY A 340 -8.69 -43.44 30.74
CA GLY A 340 -8.48 -42.00 30.58
C GLY A 340 -8.80 -41.21 31.85
N ALA A 341 -8.83 -39.88 31.73
CA ALA A 341 -9.30 -39.01 32.80
C ALA A 341 -10.81 -39.17 33.03
N GLN A 342 -11.25 -39.14 34.29
CA GLN A 342 -12.66 -39.34 34.65
C GLN A 342 -13.60 -38.35 33.96
N THR A 343 -13.18 -37.08 33.84
CA THR A 343 -13.93 -36.02 33.16
C THR A 343 -14.15 -36.35 31.69
N LEU A 344 -13.09 -36.72 30.98
CA LEU A 344 -13.15 -37.10 29.57
C LEU A 344 -14.03 -38.34 29.36
N LEU A 345 -13.87 -39.40 30.16
CA LEU A 345 -14.69 -40.61 30.04
C LEU A 345 -16.19 -40.38 30.30
N ASN A 346 -16.54 -39.34 31.06
CA ASN A 346 -17.92 -38.96 31.31
C ASN A 346 -18.53 -38.17 30.15
N GLU A 347 -17.71 -37.41 29.42
CA GLU A 347 -18.12 -36.60 28.28
C GLU A 347 -18.20 -37.39 26.97
N VAL A 348 -17.47 -38.50 26.87
CA VAL A 348 -17.49 -39.38 25.68
C VAL A 348 -18.89 -39.89 25.39
N LYS A 349 -19.33 -39.67 24.16
CA LYS A 349 -20.56 -40.23 23.63
C LYS A 349 -20.25 -41.42 22.73
N LEU A 350 -21.26 -42.28 22.52
CA LEU A 350 -21.17 -43.43 21.62
C LEU A 350 -20.89 -43.03 20.17
N GLU A 351 -21.27 -41.82 19.76
CA GLU A 351 -21.01 -41.27 18.42
C GLU A 351 -19.54 -40.90 18.17
N ASP A 352 -18.77 -40.65 19.23
CA ASP A 352 -17.36 -40.26 19.13
C ASP A 352 -16.42 -41.48 19.01
N ILE A 353 -16.98 -42.69 19.12
CA ILE A 353 -16.26 -43.95 19.07
C ILE A 353 -16.54 -44.61 17.73
N GLN A 354 -15.49 -45.14 17.11
CA GLN A 354 -15.63 -45.96 15.90
C GLN A 354 -14.90 -47.28 16.09
N ALA A 355 -15.60 -48.39 15.93
CA ALA A 355 -15.02 -49.73 15.90
C ALA A 355 -15.26 -50.33 14.52
N ALA A 356 -14.17 -50.65 13.82
CA ALA A 356 -14.26 -51.22 12.49
C ALA A 356 -13.26 -52.36 12.27
N ILE A 357 -13.64 -53.32 11.44
CA ILE A 357 -12.72 -54.29 10.84
C ILE A 357 -12.50 -53.93 9.37
N ASP A 358 -11.23 -53.91 8.96
CA ASP A 358 -10.86 -53.69 7.58
C ASP A 358 -10.70 -55.03 6.85
N VAL A 359 -11.55 -55.25 5.84
CA VAL A 359 -11.53 -56.45 4.99
C VAL A 359 -11.02 -56.17 3.58
N THR A 360 -10.33 -55.05 3.38
CA THR A 360 -9.77 -54.66 2.08
C THR A 360 -8.86 -55.76 1.54
N ASN A 361 -9.10 -56.15 0.28
CA ASN A 361 -8.34 -57.18 -0.46
C ASN A 361 -8.38 -58.61 0.12
N LEU A 362 -9.30 -58.91 1.04
CA LEU A 362 -9.48 -60.28 1.53
C LEU A 362 -10.33 -61.12 0.55
N PRO A 363 -9.89 -62.34 0.18
CA PRO A 363 -10.65 -63.23 -0.70
C PRO A 363 -11.86 -63.85 0.02
N PRO A 364 -12.81 -64.47 -0.71
CA PRO A 364 -13.88 -65.25 -0.08
C PRO A 364 -13.34 -66.34 0.86
N GLY A 365 -13.94 -66.48 2.04
CA GLY A 365 -13.48 -67.37 3.11
C GLY A 365 -13.63 -66.76 4.50
N ASP A 366 -13.20 -67.50 5.52
CA ASP A 366 -13.17 -67.04 6.91
C ASP A 366 -11.82 -66.39 7.21
N HIS A 367 -11.86 -65.14 7.69
CA HIS A 367 -10.67 -64.38 8.05
C HIS A 367 -10.76 -63.88 9.48
N GLU A 368 -9.66 -64.01 10.22
CA GLU A 368 -9.49 -63.38 11.53
C GLU A 368 -8.82 -62.02 11.32
N VAL A 369 -9.49 -60.95 11.79
CA VAL A 369 -9.05 -59.56 11.59
C VAL A 369 -9.05 -58.84 12.92
N THR A 370 -8.04 -57.99 13.14
CA THR A 370 -7.96 -57.12 14.32
C THR A 370 -8.98 -55.99 14.22
N VAL A 371 -9.70 -55.74 15.30
CA VAL A 371 -10.66 -54.64 15.41
C VAL A 371 -9.89 -53.35 15.66
N ASN A 372 -10.06 -52.38 14.77
CA ASN A 372 -9.54 -51.03 14.95
C ASN A 372 -10.57 -50.18 15.69
N ILE A 373 -10.23 -49.78 16.92
CA ILE A 373 -11.05 -48.89 17.75
C ILE A 373 -10.42 -47.49 17.72
N ASN A 374 -11.12 -46.54 17.14
CA ASN A 374 -10.76 -45.13 17.16
C ASN A 374 -11.49 -44.45 18.31
N LEU A 375 -10.72 -43.83 19.22
CA LEU A 375 -11.22 -43.18 20.43
C LEU A 375 -10.95 -41.67 20.37
N PRO A 376 -11.69 -40.87 21.15
CA PRO A 376 -11.42 -39.43 21.27
C PRO A 376 -10.02 -39.13 21.81
N PRO A 377 -9.50 -37.91 21.63
CA PRO A 377 -8.19 -37.51 22.13
C PRO A 377 -8.00 -37.81 23.61
N TYR A 378 -6.79 -38.25 23.98
CA TYR A 378 -6.38 -38.54 25.37
C TYR A 378 -7.06 -39.76 26.03
N ILE A 379 -7.79 -40.58 25.27
CA ILE A 379 -8.39 -41.83 25.75
C ILE A 379 -7.75 -43.00 25.04
N LYS A 380 -7.32 -44.01 25.81
CA LYS A 380 -6.67 -45.21 25.27
C LYS A 380 -7.54 -46.44 25.47
N ASN A 381 -7.33 -47.45 24.60
CA ASN A 381 -7.95 -48.76 24.75
C ASN A 381 -7.13 -49.61 25.74
N ALA A 382 -7.75 -50.01 26.86
CA ALA A 382 -7.13 -50.83 27.90
C ALA A 382 -7.45 -52.34 27.76
N THR A 383 -8.23 -52.74 26.75
CA THR A 383 -8.64 -54.15 26.53
C THR A 383 -7.56 -54.99 25.85
N GLY A 384 -6.56 -54.34 25.24
CA GLY A 384 -5.61 -54.98 24.35
C GLY A 384 -6.17 -55.22 22.95
N GLU A 385 -5.52 -56.11 22.19
CA GLU A 385 -5.95 -56.49 20.84
C GLU A 385 -7.25 -57.30 20.89
N ILE A 386 -8.28 -56.79 20.21
CA ILE A 386 -9.55 -57.49 20.01
C ILE A 386 -9.56 -58.03 18.59
N LYS A 387 -9.85 -59.32 18.43
CA LYS A 387 -9.96 -59.98 17.13
C LYS A 387 -11.41 -60.34 16.84
N ALA A 388 -11.81 -60.25 15.58
CA ALA A 388 -13.10 -60.68 15.09
C ALA A 388 -12.94 -61.58 13.86
N THR A 389 -13.79 -62.58 13.73
CA THR A 389 -13.82 -63.45 12.54
C THR A 389 -14.93 -62.97 11.61
N VAL A 390 -14.59 -62.82 10.34
CA VAL A 390 -15.51 -62.39 9.29
C VAL A 390 -15.49 -63.41 8.16
N THR A 391 -16.67 -63.85 7.75
CA THR A 391 -16.86 -64.71 6.58
C THR A 391 -17.21 -63.84 5.38
N ILE A 392 -16.40 -63.90 4.34
CA ILE A 392 -16.61 -63.20 3.07
C ILE A 392 -17.14 -64.19 2.03
N THR A 393 -18.25 -63.84 1.38
CA THR A 393 -18.89 -64.65 0.33
C THR A 393 -19.14 -63.82 -0.92
N GLU A 394 -19.10 -64.45 -2.09
CA GLU A 394 -19.47 -63.77 -3.33
C GLU A 394 -20.99 -63.51 -3.37
N LYS A 395 -21.39 -62.31 -3.81
CA LYS A 395 -22.81 -62.05 -4.10
C LYS A 395 -23.23 -62.95 -5.26
N LYS A 396 -24.09 -63.93 -5.00
CA LYS A 396 -24.78 -64.67 -6.06
C LYS A 396 -25.44 -63.67 -7.02
N LYS A 397 -24.95 -63.62 -8.27
CA LYS A 397 -25.66 -62.93 -9.35
C LYS A 397 -27.08 -63.50 -9.39
N ARG A 398 -28.10 -62.68 -9.13
CA ARG A 398 -29.48 -63.02 -9.52
C ARG A 398 -29.45 -63.28 -11.02
N ALA A 399 -29.63 -64.54 -11.42
CA ALA A 399 -29.96 -64.89 -12.79
C ALA A 399 -31.27 -64.15 -13.12
N LYS A 400 -31.25 -63.40 -14.22
CA LYS A 400 -32.39 -62.62 -14.72
C LYS A 400 -33.15 -63.45 -15.74
#